data_AF-A0A9X8SRL7-F1
#
_entry.id   AF-A0A9X8SRL7-F1
#
_cell.length_a   1.000
_cell.length_b   1.000
_cell.length_c   1.000
_cell.angle_alpha   90.00
_cell.angle_beta   90.00
_cell.angle_gamma   90.00
#
_symmetry.space_group_name_H-M   'P 1'
#
loop_
_entity.id
_entity.type
_entity.pdbx_description
1 polymer ?
#
loop_
_entity_poly.entity_id
_entity_poly.type
_entity_poly.pdbx_seq_one_letter_code
_entity_poly.pdbx_strand_id
1 'polypeptide(L)'
;MQLIHNIKKAFHNLCDYDTANLISAIQSLNITLHKISPFITSPLNLEYGRNVIYKSEFVEILVLNFPRKAKTLIHDHGISIGCILIVNGTLQNITYEKNREWIEEFTEGNIFTVKKDTVHKMYNATDSTAITFHVYSPPLKDVQIYEQSLKGGNMQNLKDHYIKSLQDGRNVWLYGKKVDVTTDNNFSGTLCTISNLFSLFDDPKQRDSIGYVSPKTKDFVHKSFLVPNSYNELLMRRTAFETWGYATDGVMSRLSDYARSRLTGWYVSRDFYKKFDAQFPDKIASYYEKARDNHLFLSVVQRDPQINRSTESMLNANDLGLLRVTKETSDGIYLSGAKMIGTASPYSNDLLIYPLTKLTDAQKDLAHFLIVAANSPGLHMVCREPYANTTSSTVDSPISSQYDEMDALLIFDNVFVPWERVLLYNNPEAIWAIKSDTASSSLAYHQAIVRLLIKLEFITAIAFEIAEAIGAHTYLHVQEKLGELIMQIETIRALLIAAEVEGTTNETKTYLPNFKYIETARNLGSKYYPRAIEILQLIGAGGFIQLPSSSIDFQSPIADLLKKHFKGTNIDAEQRTKLFKLAWDIIGSPLGSRHELYERFYAGDPIRNTATQYVNYDKNHFKKMLSKYL
;
A
#
# COMPACT_ATOMS: atom_id res chain seq x y z
N MET A 1 2.96 11.76 49.98
CA MET A 1 2.10 12.95 50.15
C MET A 1 2.88 14.24 50.44
N GLN A 2 3.93 14.23 51.27
CA GLN A 2 4.72 15.45 51.58
C GLN A 2 5.36 16.13 50.36
N LEU A 3 5.91 15.37 49.40
CA LEU A 3 6.57 15.95 48.22
C LEU A 3 5.61 16.78 47.35
N ILE A 4 4.41 16.27 47.07
CA ILE A 4 3.40 16.98 46.27
C ILE A 4 2.97 18.28 46.97
N HIS A 5 2.86 18.28 48.30
CA HIS A 5 2.56 19.49 49.07
C HIS A 5 3.69 20.53 48.93
N ASN A 6 4.95 20.10 49.04
CA ASN A 6 6.11 20.99 48.87
C ASN A 6 6.20 21.53 47.44
N ILE A 7 5.92 20.70 46.43
CA ILE A 7 5.82 21.12 45.02
C ILE A 7 4.78 22.23 44.87
N LYS A 8 3.55 22.02 45.39
CA LYS A 8 2.49 23.04 45.34
C LYS A 8 2.96 24.36 45.97
N LYS A 9 3.62 24.31 47.13
CA LYS A 9 4.12 25.50 47.82
C LYS A 9 5.24 26.21 47.05
N ALA A 10 6.18 25.45 46.49
CA ALA A 10 7.33 26.00 45.76
C ALA A 10 6.92 26.73 44.48
N PHE A 11 5.99 26.15 43.71
CA PHE A 11 5.57 26.73 42.43
C PHE A 11 4.43 27.75 42.57
N HIS A 12 3.60 27.70 43.62
CA HIS A 12 2.54 28.70 43.84
C HIS A 12 3.09 30.09 44.20
N ASN A 13 4.28 30.14 44.82
CA ASN A 13 4.90 31.39 45.26
C ASN A 13 5.76 32.08 44.19
N LEU A 14 5.80 31.54 42.96
CA LEU A 14 6.57 32.12 41.87
C LEU A 14 5.82 33.32 41.26
N CYS A 15 6.51 34.46 41.14
CA CYS A 15 5.98 35.66 40.47
C CYS A 15 5.96 35.52 38.95
N ASP A 16 6.88 34.73 38.40
CA ASP A 16 6.94 34.31 37.00
C ASP A 16 7.57 32.91 36.90
N TYR A 17 7.44 32.28 35.74
CA TYR A 17 7.99 30.95 35.48
C TYR A 17 9.13 30.99 34.46
N ASP A 18 10.02 31.97 34.61
CA ASP A 18 11.25 32.00 33.83
C ASP A 18 12.22 30.88 34.23
N THR A 19 13.29 30.73 33.46
CA THR A 19 14.27 29.67 33.67
C THR A 19 14.97 29.76 35.03
N ALA A 20 15.27 30.97 35.53
CA ALA A 20 16.00 31.14 36.79
C ALA A 20 15.13 30.79 37.98
N ASN A 21 13.87 31.22 37.95
CA ASN A 21 12.88 30.96 38.99
C ASN A 21 12.47 29.48 39.04
N LEU A 22 12.34 28.82 37.89
CA LEU A 22 12.11 27.38 37.82
C LEU A 22 13.26 26.58 38.43
N ILE A 23 14.51 26.93 38.13
CA ILE A 23 15.70 26.28 38.72
C ILE A 23 15.71 26.48 40.24
N SER A 24 15.50 27.72 40.71
CA SER A 24 15.45 28.04 42.15
C SER A 24 14.36 27.24 42.87
N ALA A 25 13.18 27.12 42.27
CA ALA A 25 12.08 26.32 42.79
C ALA A 25 12.47 24.83 42.88
N ILE A 26 13.09 24.26 41.84
CA ILE A 26 13.58 22.86 41.85
C ILE A 26 14.61 22.65 42.98
N GLN A 27 15.57 23.57 43.12
CA GLN A 27 16.60 23.51 44.16
C GLN A 27 15.99 23.55 45.57
N SER A 28 14.99 24.41 45.80
CA SER A 28 14.31 24.54 47.09
C SER A 28 13.64 23.25 47.58
N LEU A 29 13.22 22.38 46.64
CA LEU A 29 12.57 21.11 46.95
C LEU A 29 13.55 20.07 47.54
N ASN A 30 14.86 20.26 47.34
CA ASN A 30 15.91 19.34 47.75
C ASN A 30 15.57 17.91 47.31
N ILE A 31 15.28 17.72 46.02
CA ILE A 31 14.87 16.43 45.46
C ILE A 31 15.99 15.40 45.64
N THR A 32 15.65 14.23 46.16
CA THR A 32 16.56 13.08 46.30
C THR A 32 15.87 11.83 45.79
N LEU A 33 16.65 10.79 45.43
CA LEU A 33 16.11 9.53 44.95
C LEU A 33 15.07 8.92 45.92
N HIS A 34 15.32 8.99 47.22
CA HIS A 34 14.38 8.53 48.25
C HIS A 34 13.04 9.29 48.21
N LYS A 35 13.05 10.61 47.97
CA LYS A 35 11.82 11.42 47.92
C LYS A 35 10.97 11.10 46.69
N ILE A 36 11.60 10.73 45.57
CA ILE A 36 10.89 10.47 44.31
C ILE A 36 10.65 8.99 44.03
N SER A 37 11.24 8.07 44.80
CA SER A 37 11.11 6.62 44.59
C SER A 37 9.67 6.11 44.44
N PRO A 38 8.64 6.63 45.14
CA PRO A 38 7.27 6.16 44.96
C PRO A 38 6.65 6.54 43.61
N PHE A 39 7.29 7.44 42.86
CA PHE A 39 6.81 7.96 41.59
C PHE A 39 7.59 7.41 40.39
N ILE A 40 8.62 6.61 40.61
CA ILE A 40 9.39 5.95 39.55
C ILE A 40 8.54 4.81 38.98
N THR A 41 8.20 4.90 37.69
CA THR A 41 7.48 3.86 36.97
C THR A 41 8.42 3.02 36.11
N SER A 42 8.09 1.76 35.88
CA SER A 42 8.80 0.95 34.87
C SER A 42 8.32 1.33 33.46
N PRO A 43 9.16 1.11 32.43
CA PRO A 43 8.73 1.25 31.04
C PRO A 43 7.51 0.36 30.75
N LEU A 44 6.52 0.90 30.05
CA LEU A 44 5.33 0.17 29.58
C LEU A 44 5.24 0.23 28.05
N ASN A 45 5.00 1.43 27.52
CA ASN A 45 4.81 1.70 26.08
C ASN A 45 5.94 2.53 25.44
N LEU A 46 6.89 2.99 26.25
CA LEU A 46 8.08 3.76 25.85
C LEU A 46 9.31 3.01 26.34
N GLU A 47 10.50 3.30 25.80
CA GLU A 47 11.76 2.72 26.30
C GLU A 47 12.10 3.14 27.74
N TYR A 48 11.45 4.19 28.24
CA TYR A 48 11.65 4.77 29.56
C TYR A 48 10.33 4.81 30.34
N GLY A 49 10.41 4.71 31.67
CA GLY A 49 9.28 4.96 32.55
C GLY A 49 8.97 6.45 32.59
N ARG A 50 7.68 6.79 32.48
CA ARG A 50 7.19 8.18 32.52
C ARG A 50 6.04 8.28 33.50
N ASN A 51 6.13 9.23 34.44
CA ASN A 51 5.06 9.51 35.39
C ASN A 51 4.87 11.00 35.59
N VAL A 52 3.65 11.51 35.36
CA VAL A 52 3.29 12.91 35.66
C VAL A 52 2.83 12.96 37.12
N ILE A 53 3.57 13.65 37.98
CA ILE A 53 3.32 13.65 39.43
C ILE A 53 2.58 14.89 39.92
N TYR A 54 2.58 15.97 39.14
CA TYR A 54 1.87 17.20 39.42
C TYR A 54 1.62 17.99 38.14
N LYS A 55 0.44 18.59 38.02
CA LYS A 55 0.06 19.47 36.91
C LYS A 55 -0.83 20.61 37.43
N SER A 56 -0.54 21.83 37.02
CA SER A 56 -1.36 23.03 37.24
C SER A 56 -1.61 23.76 35.91
N GLU A 57 -2.22 24.95 35.95
CA GLU A 57 -2.34 25.80 34.77
C GLU A 57 -0.97 26.30 34.27
N PHE A 58 0.02 26.37 35.16
CA PHE A 58 1.32 26.99 34.89
C PHE A 58 2.48 25.99 34.74
N VAL A 59 2.42 24.83 35.40
CA VAL A 59 3.52 23.86 35.36
C VAL A 59 3.06 22.41 35.27
N GLU A 60 3.87 21.59 34.62
CA GLU A 60 3.75 20.13 34.62
C GLU A 60 5.06 19.51 35.08
N ILE A 61 4.97 18.56 36.03
CA ILE A 61 6.13 17.95 36.65
C ILE A 61 6.09 16.44 36.48
N LEU A 62 7.22 15.90 36.01
CA LEU A 62 7.36 14.47 35.71
C LEU A 62 8.58 13.88 36.39
N VAL A 63 8.48 12.59 36.69
CA VAL A 63 9.62 11.73 37.03
C VAL A 63 9.80 10.73 35.89
N LEU A 64 11.01 10.68 35.33
CA LEU A 64 11.35 9.74 34.28
C LEU A 64 12.40 8.73 34.76
N ASN A 65 12.26 7.50 34.28
CA ASN A 65 13.14 6.39 34.57
C ASN A 65 13.74 5.84 33.27
N PHE A 66 15.05 5.99 33.09
CA PHE A 66 15.78 5.52 31.93
C PHE A 66 16.59 4.26 32.25
N PRO A 67 16.10 3.06 31.90
CA PRO A 67 16.90 1.85 31.93
C PRO A 67 18.18 1.97 31.08
N ARG A 68 19.07 0.98 31.16
CA ARG A 68 20.27 0.92 30.32
C ARG A 68 19.92 1.15 28.85
N LYS A 69 20.69 2.01 28.17
CA LYS A 69 20.54 2.32 26.74
C LYS A 69 19.15 2.84 26.33
N ALA A 70 18.31 3.27 27.27
CA ALA A 70 16.99 3.83 26.96
C ALA A 70 17.12 5.27 26.47
N LYS A 71 16.26 5.66 25.53
CA LYS A 71 16.17 7.03 25.03
C LYS A 71 14.74 7.53 24.99
N THR A 72 14.58 8.85 25.02
CA THR A 72 13.32 9.47 24.58
C THR A 72 13.21 9.43 23.05
N LEU A 73 12.00 9.62 22.55
CA LEU A 73 11.80 10.04 21.17
C LEU A 73 12.52 11.39 20.92
N ILE A 74 12.83 11.71 19.66
CA ILE A 74 13.25 13.08 19.33
C ILE A 74 12.00 13.95 19.37
N HIS A 75 12.03 15.02 20.14
CA HIS A 75 10.85 15.87 20.33
C HIS A 75 11.25 17.32 20.60
N ASP A 76 10.29 18.24 20.48
CA ASP A 76 10.37 19.57 21.06
C ASP A 76 9.48 19.68 22.32
N HIS A 77 9.42 20.87 22.91
CA HIS A 77 8.52 21.16 24.03
C HIS A 77 7.38 22.12 23.63
N GLY A 78 7.15 22.32 22.33
CA GLY A 78 6.34 23.41 21.79
C GLY A 78 6.77 24.75 22.40
N ILE A 79 5.80 25.45 23.01
CA ILE A 79 6.02 26.73 23.69
C ILE A 79 6.63 26.61 25.10
N SER A 80 6.81 25.39 25.61
CA SER A 80 7.21 25.14 27.00
C SER A 80 8.73 25.19 27.17
N ILE A 81 9.18 25.72 28.30
CA ILE A 81 10.56 25.61 28.75
C ILE A 81 10.66 24.38 29.64
N GLY A 82 11.65 23.52 29.41
CA GLY A 82 11.94 22.37 30.25
C GLY A 82 13.13 22.65 31.18
N CYS A 83 12.98 22.37 32.47
CA CYS A 83 14.07 22.32 33.45
C CYS A 83 14.19 20.89 33.99
N ILE A 84 15.36 20.28 33.83
CA ILE A 84 15.59 18.87 34.10
C ILE A 84 16.71 18.73 35.12
N LEU A 85 16.40 18.09 36.26
CA LEU A 85 17.35 17.68 37.28
C LEU A 85 17.69 16.19 37.10
N ILE A 86 18.98 15.87 37.04
CA ILE A 86 19.46 14.49 37.12
C ILE A 86 19.49 14.08 38.59
N VAL A 87 18.59 13.18 38.99
CA VAL A 87 18.44 12.75 40.38
C VAL A 87 19.33 11.55 40.71
N ASN A 88 19.62 10.71 39.72
CA ASN A 88 20.53 9.56 39.85
C ASN A 88 21.09 9.18 38.47
N GLY A 89 22.38 8.89 38.39
CA GLY A 89 23.04 8.39 37.17
C GLY A 89 23.49 9.50 36.20
N THR A 90 23.71 9.12 34.94
CA THR A 90 24.22 10.00 33.88
C THR A 90 23.30 9.95 32.66
N LEU A 91 23.09 11.08 32.01
CA LEU A 91 22.20 11.21 30.86
C LEU A 91 22.75 12.22 29.85
N GLN A 92 22.65 11.87 28.57
CA GLN A 92 23.02 12.74 27.47
C GLN A 92 21.80 13.48 26.93
N ASN A 93 21.89 14.80 26.82
CA ASN A 93 20.97 15.63 26.07
C ASN A 93 21.53 15.87 24.66
N ILE A 94 20.83 15.39 23.63
CA ILE A 94 21.25 15.46 22.25
C ILE A 94 20.33 16.41 21.50
N THR A 95 20.83 17.60 21.16
CA THR A 95 20.06 18.69 20.51
C THR A 95 20.32 18.73 19.01
N TYR A 96 19.30 19.03 18.21
CA TYR A 96 19.37 19.06 16.74
C TYR A 96 19.15 20.48 16.19
N GLU A 97 20.05 20.95 15.33
CA GLU A 97 19.88 22.19 14.56
C GLU A 97 20.50 22.04 13.16
N LYS A 98 19.73 22.32 12.09
CA LYS A 98 20.22 22.39 10.70
C LYS A 98 21.16 21.22 10.30
N ASN A 99 20.73 19.98 10.55
CA ASN A 99 21.47 18.73 10.28
C ASN A 99 22.75 18.51 11.11
N ARG A 100 22.91 19.21 12.24
CA ARG A 100 23.97 18.97 13.22
C ARG A 100 23.36 18.49 14.53
N GLU A 101 24.07 17.58 15.19
CA GLU A 101 23.75 17.13 16.54
C GLU A 101 24.80 17.64 17.53
N TRP A 102 24.34 18.07 18.71
CA TRP A 102 25.18 18.51 19.82
C TRP A 102 24.85 17.64 21.03
N ILE A 103 25.88 17.02 21.61
CA ILE A 103 25.72 16.10 22.74
C ILE A 103 26.28 16.78 23.98
N GLU A 104 25.44 16.97 24.98
CA GLU A 104 25.82 17.42 26.32
C GLU A 104 25.54 16.31 27.31
N GLU A 105 26.50 16.00 28.18
CA GLU A 105 26.36 14.96 29.19
C GLU A 105 26.14 15.59 30.57
N PHE A 106 25.13 15.11 31.28
CA PHE A 106 24.76 15.57 32.61
C PHE A 106 24.78 14.41 33.59
N THR A 107 25.34 14.65 34.76
CA THR A 107 25.52 13.69 35.85
C THR A 107 24.64 14.07 37.05
N GLU A 108 24.55 13.18 38.03
CA GLU A 108 23.78 13.37 39.25
C GLU A 108 24.00 14.74 39.90
N GLY A 109 22.89 15.42 40.23
CA GLY A 109 22.89 16.77 40.81
C GLY A 109 22.91 17.90 39.77
N ASN A 110 23.20 17.63 38.50
CA ASN A 110 23.14 18.66 37.47
C ASN A 110 21.69 19.04 37.13
N ILE A 111 21.46 20.34 36.91
CA ILE A 111 20.22 20.88 36.35
C ILE A 111 20.55 21.54 35.01
N PHE A 112 19.81 21.17 33.97
CA PHE A 112 19.92 21.80 32.66
C PHE A 112 18.56 22.21 32.12
N THR A 113 18.57 23.07 31.12
CA THR A 113 17.36 23.71 30.60
C THR A 113 17.27 23.53 29.10
N VAL A 114 16.06 23.32 28.62
CA VAL A 114 15.75 23.16 27.21
C VAL A 114 14.78 24.27 26.84
N LYS A 115 15.25 25.16 25.97
CA LYS A 115 14.49 26.33 25.52
C LYS A 115 13.30 25.86 24.68
N LYS A 116 12.31 26.75 24.54
CA LYS A 116 11.19 26.56 23.60
C LYS A 116 11.71 26.23 22.20
N ASP A 117 10.95 25.44 21.45
CA ASP A 117 11.24 25.01 20.07
C ASP A 117 12.57 24.25 19.87
N THR A 118 13.26 23.85 20.95
CA THR A 118 14.50 23.07 20.85
C THR A 118 14.16 21.61 20.59
N VAL A 119 14.59 21.10 19.44
CA VAL A 119 14.44 19.69 19.08
C VAL A 119 15.57 18.89 19.72
N HIS A 120 15.24 17.92 20.57
CA HIS A 120 16.24 17.13 21.27
C HIS A 120 15.80 15.69 21.56
N LYS A 121 16.75 14.83 21.95
CA LYS A 121 16.48 13.55 22.63
C LYS A 121 17.34 13.43 23.87
N MET A 122 16.80 12.76 24.87
CA MET A 122 17.52 12.38 26.07
C MET A 122 17.90 10.90 25.99
N TYR A 123 19.17 10.56 26.20
CA TYR A 123 19.70 9.21 26.04
C TYR A 123 20.54 8.80 27.25
N ASN A 124 20.21 7.65 27.86
CA ASN A 124 21.07 7.01 28.84
C ASN A 124 22.09 6.11 28.14
N ALA A 125 23.29 6.64 27.88
CA ALA A 125 24.37 5.90 27.25
C ALA A 125 25.04 4.87 28.17
N THR A 126 24.68 4.80 29.45
CA THR A 126 25.32 3.93 30.45
C THR A 126 24.62 2.58 30.59
N ASP A 127 25.25 1.66 31.32
CA ASP A 127 24.68 0.35 31.66
C ASP A 127 23.89 0.36 32.97
N SER A 128 23.88 1.50 33.68
CA SER A 128 23.10 1.75 34.90
C SER A 128 21.84 2.56 34.61
N THR A 129 20.84 2.48 35.49
CA THR A 129 19.61 3.28 35.38
C THR A 129 19.85 4.75 35.69
N ALA A 130 19.27 5.65 34.91
CA ALA A 130 19.24 7.09 35.19
C ALA A 130 17.81 7.55 35.54
N ILE A 131 17.68 8.39 36.57
CA ILE A 131 16.39 8.93 37.04
C ILE A 131 16.43 10.45 36.98
N THR A 132 15.41 11.06 36.41
CA THR A 132 15.33 12.51 36.24
C THR A 132 14.02 13.10 36.74
N PHE A 133 14.08 14.35 37.16
CA PHE A 133 12.93 15.16 37.60
C PHE A 133 12.77 16.35 36.64
N HIS A 134 11.63 16.42 35.97
CA HIS A 134 11.35 17.38 34.91
C HIS A 134 10.30 18.37 35.36
N VAL A 135 10.50 19.64 35.04
CA VAL A 135 9.52 20.71 35.22
C VAL A 135 9.35 21.44 33.89
N TYR A 136 8.11 21.51 33.41
CA TYR A 136 7.75 22.22 32.19
C TYR A 136 6.84 23.39 32.51
N SER A 137 7.13 24.56 31.93
CA SER A 137 6.29 25.76 32.02
C SER A 137 6.17 26.48 30.67
N PRO A 138 4.95 26.76 30.17
CA PRO A 138 3.67 26.21 30.63
C PRO A 138 3.64 24.67 30.58
N PRO A 139 2.57 24.00 31.06
CA PRO A 139 2.42 22.55 30.88
C PRO A 139 2.57 22.15 29.41
N LEU A 140 3.14 20.98 29.14
CA LEU A 140 3.44 20.56 27.76
C LEU A 140 2.17 20.54 26.92
N LYS A 141 2.21 21.27 25.80
CA LYS A 141 1.19 21.33 24.74
C LYS A 141 1.89 21.40 23.38
N ASP A 142 1.23 20.85 22.37
CA ASP A 142 1.69 20.89 20.97
C ASP A 142 3.10 20.30 20.72
N VAL A 143 3.52 19.35 21.57
CA VAL A 143 4.79 18.63 21.43
C VAL A 143 4.84 17.91 20.09
N GLN A 144 5.84 18.26 19.27
CA GLN A 144 6.13 17.54 18.03
C GLN A 144 7.12 16.43 18.29
N ILE A 145 6.83 15.24 17.78
CA ILE A 145 7.77 14.11 17.77
C ILE A 145 8.37 14.03 16.37
N TYR A 146 9.70 14.00 16.31
CA TYR A 146 10.47 13.89 15.09
C TYR A 146 11.02 12.47 14.97
N GLU A 147 10.94 11.91 13.76
CA GLU A 147 11.72 10.71 13.43
C GLU A 147 13.12 11.14 13.01
N GLN A 148 14.15 10.45 13.50
CA GLN A 148 15.51 10.65 13.01
C GLN A 148 15.51 10.23 11.54
N SER A 149 15.40 11.19 10.61
CA SER A 149 15.71 10.90 9.23
C SER A 149 17.16 10.43 9.22
N LEU A 150 17.40 9.18 8.85
CA LEU A 150 18.74 8.65 8.60
C LEU A 150 19.37 9.47 7.47
N LYS A 151 19.96 10.61 7.81
CA LYS A 151 20.78 11.41 6.91
C LYS A 151 22.15 11.51 7.54
N GLY A 152 22.98 10.53 7.19
CA GLY A 152 24.37 10.44 7.62
C GLY A 152 25.05 9.08 7.38
N GLY A 153 24.30 8.03 7.13
CA GLY A 153 24.81 6.77 6.58
C GLY A 153 23.85 6.33 5.49
N ASN A 154 24.37 6.04 4.28
CA ASN A 154 23.66 5.57 3.08
C ASN A 154 22.13 5.57 3.21
N MET A 155 21.47 6.50 2.53
CA MET A 155 20.04 6.35 2.23
C MET A 155 19.87 4.91 1.72
N GLN A 156 19.29 4.03 2.54
CA GLN A 156 18.87 2.72 2.05
C GLN A 156 17.95 3.09 0.89
N ASN A 157 18.36 2.73 -0.33
CA ASN A 157 17.57 3.02 -1.52
C ASN A 157 16.13 2.52 -1.28
N LEU A 158 15.12 3.12 -1.93
CA LEU A 158 13.72 2.79 -1.63
C LEU A 158 13.40 1.29 -1.81
N LYS A 159 14.17 0.62 -2.67
CA LYS A 159 14.19 -0.84 -2.82
C LYS A 159 14.53 -1.57 -1.53
N ASP A 160 15.64 -1.23 -0.87
CA ASP A 160 16.09 -1.86 0.38
C ASP A 160 15.12 -1.55 1.52
N HIS A 161 14.58 -0.32 1.54
CA HIS A 161 13.53 0.05 2.49
C HIS A 161 12.28 -0.83 2.31
N TYR A 162 11.83 -1.01 1.07
CA TYR A 162 10.68 -1.87 0.76
C TYR A 162 10.94 -3.32 1.17
N ILE A 163 12.07 -3.93 0.79
CA ILE A 163 12.40 -5.32 1.16
C ILE A 163 12.43 -5.48 2.69
N LYS A 164 13.11 -4.57 3.39
CA LYS A 164 13.19 -4.59 4.86
C LYS A 164 11.80 -4.45 5.51
N SER A 165 10.90 -3.68 4.91
CA SER A 165 9.53 -3.52 5.40
C SER A 165 8.71 -4.81 5.35
N LEU A 166 9.13 -5.81 4.55
CA LEU A 166 8.48 -7.13 4.49
C LEU A 166 9.07 -8.13 5.50
N GLN A 167 10.20 -7.82 6.12
CA GLN A 167 10.86 -8.64 7.16
C GLN A 167 10.25 -8.38 8.54
N ASP A 168 8.92 -8.46 8.61
CA ASP A 168 8.10 -7.95 9.71
C ASP A 168 7.38 -9.07 10.50
N GLY A 169 7.73 -10.33 10.23
CA GLY A 169 7.19 -11.51 10.92
C GLY A 169 5.86 -12.02 10.37
N ARG A 170 5.34 -11.45 9.27
CA ARG A 170 4.08 -11.86 8.61
C ARG A 170 3.93 -13.38 8.46
N ASN A 171 2.69 -13.87 8.56
CA ASN A 171 2.40 -15.30 8.45
C ASN A 171 1.97 -15.67 7.04
N VAL A 172 2.93 -15.94 6.17
CA VAL A 172 2.70 -16.45 4.81
C VAL A 172 2.90 -17.96 4.79
N TRP A 173 1.98 -18.68 4.16
CA TRP A 173 1.94 -20.13 4.13
C TRP A 173 2.00 -20.63 2.69
N LEU A 174 2.93 -21.55 2.44
CA LEU A 174 3.09 -22.22 1.15
C LEU A 174 3.48 -23.68 1.38
N TYR A 175 2.87 -24.61 0.62
CA TYR A 175 3.10 -26.05 0.75
C TYR A 175 3.03 -26.58 2.20
N GLY A 176 2.07 -26.06 2.99
CA GLY A 176 1.85 -26.45 4.38
C GLY A 176 2.89 -25.91 5.38
N LYS A 177 3.77 -25.00 4.98
CA LYS A 177 4.82 -24.43 5.83
C LYS A 177 4.74 -22.90 5.85
N LYS A 178 5.13 -22.30 6.98
CA LYS A 178 5.35 -20.84 7.04
C LYS A 178 6.63 -20.51 6.26
N VAL A 179 6.56 -19.49 5.41
CA VAL A 179 7.66 -19.05 4.55
C VAL A 179 7.93 -17.55 4.74
N ASP A 180 9.17 -17.16 4.48
CA ASP A 180 9.58 -15.75 4.42
C ASP A 180 9.63 -15.32 2.95
N VAL A 181 8.76 -14.39 2.58
CA VAL A 181 8.61 -13.86 1.21
C VAL A 181 9.90 -13.21 0.70
N THR A 182 10.77 -12.74 1.59
CA THR A 182 12.03 -12.07 1.19
C THR A 182 13.17 -13.01 0.86
N THR A 183 13.07 -14.29 1.26
CA THR A 183 14.14 -15.28 1.10
C THR A 183 13.69 -16.53 0.34
N ASP A 184 12.39 -16.80 0.24
CA ASP A 184 11.86 -17.94 -0.49
C ASP A 184 11.90 -17.73 -2.02
N ASN A 185 12.51 -18.69 -2.73
CA ASN A 185 12.73 -18.62 -4.18
C ASN A 185 11.44 -18.48 -5.00
N ASN A 186 10.30 -18.97 -4.50
CA ASN A 186 9.01 -18.89 -5.20
C ASN A 186 8.49 -17.45 -5.31
N PHE A 187 9.02 -16.54 -4.48
CA PHE A 187 8.64 -15.12 -4.45
C PHE A 187 9.71 -14.20 -5.06
N SER A 188 10.92 -14.72 -5.26
CA SER A 188 12.11 -13.95 -5.60
C SER A 188 11.98 -13.12 -6.88
N GLY A 189 11.37 -13.67 -7.95
CA GLY A 189 11.19 -12.98 -9.22
C GLY A 189 10.27 -11.76 -9.11
N THR A 190 9.09 -11.96 -8.53
CA THR A 190 8.12 -10.89 -8.30
C THR A 190 8.63 -9.86 -7.32
N LEU A 191 9.31 -10.29 -6.26
CA LEU A 191 9.95 -9.36 -5.34
C LEU A 191 11.03 -8.53 -6.05
N CYS A 192 11.87 -9.16 -6.88
CA CYS A 192 12.89 -8.47 -7.68
C CYS A 192 12.26 -7.42 -8.61
N THR A 193 11.17 -7.78 -9.30
CA THR A 193 10.44 -6.87 -10.18
C THR A 193 9.90 -5.67 -9.41
N ILE A 194 9.17 -5.90 -8.31
CA ILE A 194 8.62 -4.80 -7.49
C ILE A 194 9.74 -3.93 -6.93
N SER A 195 10.81 -4.53 -6.41
CA SER A 195 11.98 -3.82 -5.91
C SER A 195 12.64 -2.94 -6.97
N ASN A 196 12.75 -3.41 -8.21
CA ASN A 196 13.32 -2.63 -9.30
C ASN A 196 12.43 -1.44 -9.70
N LEU A 197 11.09 -1.58 -9.58
CA LEU A 197 10.17 -0.45 -9.75
C LEU A 197 10.38 0.65 -8.69
N PHE A 198 10.74 0.28 -7.46
CA PHE A 198 11.11 1.26 -6.43
C PHE A 198 12.47 1.93 -6.71
N SER A 199 13.42 1.22 -7.32
CA SER A 199 14.71 1.82 -7.71
C SER A 199 14.57 2.92 -8.77
N LEU A 200 13.45 3.00 -9.49
CA LEU A 200 13.21 4.08 -10.46
C LEU A 200 13.11 5.47 -9.79
N PHE A 201 12.83 5.53 -8.48
CA PHE A 201 12.88 6.79 -7.73
C PHE A 201 14.31 7.31 -7.54
N ASP A 202 15.28 6.42 -7.58
CA ASP A 202 16.70 6.75 -7.41
C ASP A 202 17.33 7.22 -8.73
N ASP A 203 16.71 6.93 -9.89
CA ASP A 203 17.17 7.40 -11.21
C ASP A 203 16.66 8.83 -11.49
N PRO A 204 17.55 9.84 -11.55
CA PRO A 204 17.15 11.22 -11.83
C PRO A 204 16.46 11.41 -13.19
N LYS A 205 16.68 10.52 -14.16
CA LYS A 205 16.04 10.58 -15.48
C LYS A 205 14.62 10.04 -15.48
N GLN A 206 14.27 9.19 -14.53
CA GLN A 206 12.99 8.48 -14.50
C GLN A 206 12.09 8.90 -13.33
N ARG A 207 12.66 9.34 -12.20
CA ARG A 207 11.90 9.67 -10.98
C ARG A 207 10.78 10.69 -11.21
N ASP A 208 10.97 11.66 -12.10
CA ASP A 208 9.96 12.68 -12.41
C ASP A 208 8.80 12.12 -13.24
N SER A 209 8.99 10.99 -13.94
CA SER A 209 7.92 10.30 -14.69
C SER A 209 6.97 9.56 -13.73
N ILE A 210 7.48 8.98 -12.65
CA ILE A 210 6.71 8.16 -11.69
C ILE A 210 6.34 8.88 -10.40
N GLY A 211 7.06 9.93 -10.03
CA GLY A 211 7.00 10.55 -8.72
C GLY A 211 6.69 12.04 -8.75
N TYR A 212 6.24 12.56 -7.61
CA TYR A 212 6.16 13.98 -7.32
C TYR A 212 6.69 14.25 -5.91
N VAL A 213 7.06 15.49 -5.61
CA VAL A 213 7.62 15.85 -4.31
C VAL A 213 6.50 15.86 -3.25
N SER A 214 6.67 15.06 -2.19
CA SER A 214 5.75 15.07 -1.06
C SER A 214 5.73 16.45 -0.40
N PRO A 215 4.54 17.00 -0.09
CA PRO A 215 4.44 18.30 0.57
C PRO A 215 5.06 18.29 1.97
N LYS A 216 5.08 17.12 2.65
CA LYS A 216 5.55 16.96 4.03
C LYS A 216 7.04 16.61 4.10
N THR A 217 7.44 15.49 3.51
CA THR A 217 8.82 14.97 3.64
C THR A 217 9.81 15.63 2.68
N LYS A 218 9.31 16.26 1.61
CA LYS A 218 10.10 16.79 0.48
C LYS A 218 10.85 15.71 -0.32
N ASP A 219 10.58 14.45 -0.06
CA ASP A 219 11.08 13.32 -0.86
C ASP A 219 10.10 13.01 -2.00
N PHE A 220 10.57 12.31 -3.04
CA PHE A 220 9.70 11.85 -4.13
C PHE A 220 8.79 10.74 -3.66
N VAL A 221 7.50 10.82 -4.00
CA VAL A 221 6.49 9.79 -3.72
C VAL A 221 5.70 9.48 -5.00
N HIS A 222 5.16 8.27 -5.12
CA HIS A 222 4.51 7.82 -6.36
C HIS A 222 3.29 8.69 -6.72
N LYS A 223 3.14 9.07 -7.99
CA LYS A 223 2.02 9.91 -8.48
C LYS A 223 0.64 9.26 -8.33
N SER A 224 0.55 7.95 -8.06
CA SER A 224 -0.72 7.34 -7.62
C SER A 224 -1.31 8.03 -6.38
N PHE A 225 -0.49 8.68 -5.55
CA PHE A 225 -0.96 9.48 -4.42
C PHE A 225 -1.40 10.89 -4.83
N LEU A 226 -0.91 11.45 -5.93
CA LEU A 226 -1.22 12.82 -6.39
C LEU A 226 -2.73 13.03 -6.54
N VAL A 227 -3.31 14.01 -5.86
CA VAL A 227 -4.69 14.44 -6.09
C VAL A 227 -4.71 15.35 -7.33
N PRO A 228 -5.26 14.92 -8.48
CA PRO A 228 -5.21 15.74 -9.69
C PRO A 228 -6.24 16.87 -9.62
N ASN A 229 -5.81 18.11 -9.75
CA ASN A 229 -6.65 19.31 -9.78
C ASN A 229 -6.77 19.90 -11.19
N SER A 230 -6.12 19.27 -12.17
CA SER A 230 -6.20 19.64 -13.59
C SER A 230 -6.06 18.43 -14.50
N TYR A 231 -6.43 18.60 -15.77
CA TYR A 231 -6.17 17.63 -16.84
C TYR A 231 -4.70 17.22 -16.91
N ASN A 232 -3.77 18.18 -16.83
CA ASN A 232 -2.34 17.90 -16.88
C ASN A 232 -1.86 17.03 -15.69
N GLU A 233 -2.39 17.26 -14.49
CA GLU A 233 -2.04 16.43 -13.33
C GLU A 233 -2.63 15.02 -13.43
N LEU A 234 -3.78 14.85 -14.08
CA LEU A 234 -4.31 13.52 -14.44
C LEU A 234 -3.37 12.81 -15.42
N LEU A 235 -2.85 13.51 -16.44
CA LEU A 235 -1.86 12.96 -17.37
C LEU A 235 -0.54 12.61 -16.66
N MET A 236 -0.11 13.38 -15.66
CA MET A 236 1.05 13.02 -14.86
C MET A 236 0.86 11.67 -14.15
N ARG A 237 -0.37 11.38 -13.66
CA ARG A 237 -0.71 10.06 -13.10
C ARG A 237 -0.67 8.98 -14.17
N ARG A 238 -1.25 9.25 -15.36
CA ARG A 238 -1.19 8.36 -16.52
C ARG A 238 0.25 7.95 -16.85
N THR A 239 1.17 8.92 -16.95
CA THR A 239 2.59 8.65 -17.22
C THR A 239 3.22 7.73 -16.18
N ALA A 240 2.92 7.91 -14.88
CA ALA A 240 3.45 7.01 -13.86
C ALA A 240 2.93 5.57 -14.01
N PHE A 241 1.64 5.42 -14.33
CA PHE A 241 1.03 4.11 -14.60
C PHE A 241 1.61 3.48 -15.87
N GLU A 242 1.88 4.27 -16.90
CA GLU A 242 2.55 3.80 -18.12
C GLU A 242 3.97 3.34 -17.83
N THR A 243 4.77 4.10 -17.07
CA THR A 243 6.15 3.71 -16.74
C THR A 243 6.20 2.36 -16.02
N TRP A 244 5.36 2.14 -15.00
CA TRP A 244 5.30 0.85 -14.29
C TRP A 244 4.63 -0.25 -15.14
N GLY A 245 3.64 0.11 -15.94
CA GLY A 245 2.98 -0.81 -16.87
C GLY A 245 3.95 -1.37 -17.91
N TYR A 246 4.72 -0.52 -18.60
CA TYR A 246 5.71 -0.94 -19.59
C TYR A 246 6.85 -1.74 -18.97
N ALA A 247 7.25 -1.43 -17.73
CA ALA A 247 8.28 -2.19 -17.01
C ALA A 247 7.85 -3.62 -16.64
N THR A 248 6.56 -3.95 -16.80
CA THR A 248 5.98 -5.28 -16.50
C THR A 248 5.10 -5.80 -17.63
N ASP A 249 5.22 -5.20 -18.83
CA ASP A 249 4.45 -5.55 -20.03
C ASP A 249 2.92 -5.55 -19.80
N GLY A 250 2.44 -4.76 -18.83
CA GLY A 250 1.06 -4.70 -18.38
C GLY A 250 0.54 -5.98 -17.68
N VAL A 251 1.39 -6.99 -17.51
CA VAL A 251 1.05 -8.29 -16.93
C VAL A 251 0.72 -8.15 -15.44
N MET A 252 1.61 -7.49 -14.68
CA MET A 252 1.40 -7.23 -13.25
C MET A 252 0.30 -6.19 -13.03
N SER A 253 -0.73 -6.56 -12.28
CA SER A 253 -1.97 -5.80 -12.17
C SER A 253 -2.20 -5.16 -10.79
N ARG A 254 -1.42 -5.52 -9.79
CA ARG A 254 -1.56 -5.14 -8.37
C ARG A 254 -0.24 -4.61 -7.79
N LEU A 255 0.48 -3.79 -8.56
CA LEU A 255 1.68 -3.05 -8.16
C LEU A 255 1.41 -1.93 -7.13
N SER A 256 0.34 -2.02 -6.33
CA SER A 256 -0.13 -1.00 -5.36
C SER A 256 -0.59 0.35 -5.94
N ASP A 257 -0.22 0.76 -7.14
CA ASP A 257 -0.69 1.98 -7.80
C ASP A 257 -2.22 2.04 -7.94
N TYR A 258 -2.89 0.92 -8.19
CA TYR A 258 -4.35 0.77 -8.11
C TYR A 258 -4.90 1.07 -6.70
N ALA A 259 -4.34 0.41 -5.68
CA ALA A 259 -4.81 0.51 -4.30
C ALA A 259 -4.57 1.93 -3.73
N ARG A 260 -3.41 2.52 -4.06
CA ARG A 260 -3.07 3.91 -3.74
C ARG A 260 -4.05 4.88 -4.42
N SER A 261 -4.46 4.59 -5.67
CA SER A 261 -5.47 5.41 -6.37
C SER A 261 -6.86 5.32 -5.73
N ARG A 262 -7.26 4.14 -5.22
CA ARG A 262 -8.48 4.02 -4.40
C ARG A 262 -8.38 4.88 -3.14
N LEU A 263 -7.25 4.78 -2.44
CA LEU A 263 -6.98 5.55 -1.23
C LEU A 263 -6.99 7.07 -1.49
N THR A 264 -6.37 7.53 -2.58
CA THR A 264 -6.38 8.93 -2.99
C THR A 264 -7.80 9.44 -3.23
N GLY A 265 -8.65 8.67 -3.92
CA GLY A 265 -10.02 9.12 -4.16
C GLY A 265 -10.87 9.15 -2.88
N TRP A 266 -10.69 8.21 -1.95
CA TRP A 266 -11.36 8.29 -0.65
C TRP A 266 -10.84 9.45 0.21
N TYR A 267 -9.55 9.75 0.13
CA TYR A 267 -8.98 10.94 0.74
C TYR A 267 -9.60 12.22 0.17
N VAL A 268 -9.84 12.29 -1.14
CA VAL A 268 -10.54 13.39 -1.80
C VAL A 268 -11.98 13.53 -1.29
N SER A 269 -12.73 12.43 -1.26
CA SER A 269 -14.14 12.41 -0.85
C SER A 269 -14.37 12.44 0.67
N ARG A 270 -13.31 12.55 1.48
CA ARG A 270 -13.35 12.24 2.93
C ARG A 270 -14.41 13.01 3.73
N ASP A 271 -14.66 14.27 3.39
CA ASP A 271 -15.64 15.12 4.09
C ASP A 271 -17.08 14.62 3.92
N PHE A 272 -17.40 13.98 2.80
CA PHE A 272 -18.73 13.38 2.57
C PHE A 272 -19.04 12.29 3.60
N TYR A 273 -18.02 11.57 4.07
CA TYR A 273 -18.18 10.45 5.00
C TYR A 273 -18.35 10.87 6.46
N LYS A 274 -18.22 12.17 6.78
CA LYS A 274 -18.53 12.73 8.12
C LYS A 274 -19.92 12.35 8.60
N LYS A 275 -20.87 12.20 7.68
CA LYS A 275 -22.26 11.80 7.99
C LYS A 275 -22.39 10.37 8.50
N PHE A 276 -21.41 9.51 8.21
CA PHE A 276 -21.38 8.12 8.66
C PHE A 276 -20.47 7.92 9.87
N ASP A 277 -19.34 8.63 9.91
CA ASP A 277 -18.41 8.68 11.04
C ASP A 277 -17.71 10.04 11.06
N ALA A 278 -17.91 10.80 12.15
CA ALA A 278 -17.36 12.14 12.31
C ALA A 278 -15.82 12.18 12.25
N GLN A 279 -15.15 11.09 12.62
CA GLN A 279 -13.68 10.95 12.61
C GLN A 279 -13.13 10.39 11.30
N PHE A 280 -13.98 9.93 10.37
CA PHE A 280 -13.54 9.38 9.08
C PHE A 280 -12.52 10.28 8.35
N PRO A 281 -12.74 11.60 8.23
CA PRO A 281 -11.82 12.49 7.51
C PRO A 281 -10.41 12.47 8.07
N ASP A 282 -10.27 12.52 9.39
CA ASP A 282 -8.97 12.58 10.06
C ASP A 282 -8.29 11.21 9.98
N LYS A 283 -9.04 10.11 10.17
CA LYS A 283 -8.53 8.75 10.04
C LYS A 283 -7.98 8.47 8.64
N ILE A 284 -8.77 8.75 7.59
CA ILE A 284 -8.33 8.51 6.21
C ILE A 284 -7.20 9.45 5.78
N ALA A 285 -7.20 10.72 6.23
CA ALA A 285 -6.13 11.67 5.93
C ALA A 285 -4.81 11.26 6.56
N SER A 286 -4.82 10.93 7.86
CA SER A 286 -3.65 10.44 8.59
C SER A 286 -3.06 9.20 7.91
N TYR A 287 -3.92 8.25 7.53
CA TYR A 287 -3.46 7.05 6.84
C TYR A 287 -2.97 7.30 5.42
N TYR A 288 -3.64 8.14 4.63
CA TYR A 288 -3.20 8.53 3.29
C TYR A 288 -1.81 9.15 3.32
N GLU A 289 -1.56 10.08 4.25
CA GLU A 289 -0.25 10.71 4.42
C GLU A 289 0.81 9.69 4.86
N LYS A 290 0.51 8.84 5.84
CA LYS A 290 1.39 7.74 6.26
C LYS A 290 1.75 6.81 5.09
N ALA A 291 0.75 6.40 4.31
CA ALA A 291 0.95 5.50 3.18
C ALA A 291 1.80 6.14 2.08
N ARG A 292 1.55 7.44 1.80
CA ARG A 292 2.31 8.23 0.83
C ARG A 292 3.77 8.38 1.25
N ASP A 293 3.98 8.88 2.46
CA ASP A 293 5.29 9.33 2.93
C ASP A 293 6.21 8.15 3.31
N ASN A 294 5.64 6.98 3.63
CA ASN A 294 6.39 5.75 3.87
C ASN A 294 6.38 4.78 2.68
N HIS A 295 5.93 5.23 1.50
CA HIS A 295 5.93 4.42 0.28
C HIS A 295 5.19 3.07 0.39
N LEU A 296 4.18 2.96 1.27
CA LEU A 296 3.55 1.68 1.59
C LEU A 296 2.98 1.00 0.34
N PHE A 297 3.27 -0.29 0.20
CA PHE A 297 2.67 -1.17 -0.79
C PHE A 297 1.33 -1.68 -0.24
N LEU A 298 0.24 -1.40 -0.94
CA LEU A 298 -1.12 -1.63 -0.49
C LEU A 298 -1.84 -2.62 -1.40
N SER A 299 -2.66 -3.48 -0.80
CA SER A 299 -3.59 -4.34 -1.53
C SER A 299 -5.04 -4.10 -1.11
N VAL A 300 -5.95 -4.13 -2.08
CA VAL A 300 -7.40 -4.06 -1.85
C VAL A 300 -7.95 -5.48 -1.81
N VAL A 301 -8.66 -5.81 -0.73
CA VAL A 301 -9.20 -7.15 -0.49
C VAL A 301 -10.70 -7.03 -0.20
N GLN A 302 -11.53 -7.69 -1.01
CA GLN A 302 -12.98 -7.48 -0.92
C GLN A 302 -13.80 -8.76 -0.91
N ARG A 303 -13.36 -9.75 -1.70
CA ARG A 303 -14.17 -10.95 -1.99
C ARG A 303 -14.22 -11.89 -0.80
N ASP A 304 -15.42 -12.30 -0.46
CA ASP A 304 -15.67 -13.33 0.55
C ASP A 304 -15.38 -14.72 -0.01
N PRO A 305 -15.00 -15.70 0.84
CA PRO A 305 -14.79 -17.08 0.46
C PRO A 305 -15.95 -17.65 -0.35
N GLN A 306 -15.62 -18.34 -1.45
CA GLN A 306 -16.62 -19.05 -2.25
C GLN A 306 -16.96 -20.39 -1.58
N ILE A 307 -17.90 -20.37 -0.63
CA ILE A 307 -18.40 -21.57 0.05
C ILE A 307 -19.83 -21.88 -0.43
N ASN A 308 -20.75 -20.93 -0.29
CA ASN A 308 -22.12 -21.05 -0.81
C ASN A 308 -22.56 -19.71 -1.41
N ARG A 309 -23.01 -19.72 -2.67
CA ARG A 309 -23.46 -18.52 -3.41
C ARG A 309 -24.98 -18.30 -3.36
N SER A 310 -25.74 -19.18 -2.70
CA SER A 310 -27.19 -19.01 -2.53
C SER A 310 -27.51 -17.79 -1.66
N THR A 311 -28.60 -17.08 -1.96
CA THR A 311 -28.97 -15.85 -1.22
C THR A 311 -29.36 -16.10 0.24
N GLU A 312 -29.85 -17.30 0.56
CA GLU A 312 -30.25 -17.68 1.92
C GLU A 312 -29.06 -17.97 2.86
N SER A 313 -27.88 -18.30 2.31
CA SER A 313 -26.76 -18.78 3.13
C SER A 313 -26.06 -17.68 3.94
N MET A 314 -26.21 -16.40 3.58
CA MET A 314 -25.51 -15.30 4.25
C MET A 314 -26.06 -14.96 5.65
N LEU A 315 -27.10 -15.66 6.13
CA LEU A 315 -27.64 -15.49 7.48
C LEU A 315 -26.74 -16.12 8.56
N ASN A 316 -25.94 -17.13 8.21
CA ASN A 316 -24.97 -17.76 9.13
C ASN A 316 -23.53 -17.44 8.74
N ALA A 317 -23.10 -16.20 9.01
CA ALA A 317 -21.74 -15.75 8.67
C ALA A 317 -20.62 -16.60 9.28
N ASN A 318 -20.83 -17.21 10.45
CA ASN A 318 -19.86 -18.08 11.09
C ASN A 318 -19.68 -19.41 10.32
N ASP A 319 -20.80 -20.05 9.95
CA ASP A 319 -20.79 -21.31 9.18
C ASP A 319 -20.20 -21.11 7.77
N LEU A 320 -20.30 -19.89 7.23
CA LEU A 320 -19.69 -19.49 5.96
C LEU A 320 -18.27 -18.93 6.08
N GLY A 321 -17.67 -18.93 7.28
CA GLY A 321 -16.31 -18.44 7.49
C GLY A 321 -16.09 -16.98 7.04
N LEU A 322 -17.14 -16.15 7.04
CA LEU A 322 -17.05 -14.76 6.60
C LEU A 322 -16.31 -13.92 7.65
N LEU A 323 -15.51 -12.96 7.16
CA LEU A 323 -14.84 -12.01 8.02
C LEU A 323 -15.86 -11.18 8.81
N ARG A 324 -15.80 -11.27 10.14
CA ARG A 324 -16.67 -10.58 11.07
C ARG A 324 -15.90 -10.08 12.29
N VAL A 325 -16.53 -9.18 13.03
CA VAL A 325 -16.05 -8.73 14.33
C VAL A 325 -16.50 -9.73 15.38
N THR A 326 -15.57 -10.20 16.20
CA THR A 326 -15.84 -11.19 17.26
C THR A 326 -15.76 -10.61 18.66
N LYS A 327 -15.03 -9.50 18.83
CA LYS A 327 -14.90 -8.80 20.11
C LYS A 327 -14.59 -7.33 19.88
N GLU A 328 -15.22 -6.47 20.67
CA GLU A 328 -14.90 -5.04 20.78
C GLU A 328 -14.15 -4.77 22.09
N THR A 329 -13.26 -3.80 22.07
CA THR A 329 -12.51 -3.31 23.23
C THR A 329 -12.40 -1.78 23.17
N SER A 330 -11.93 -1.15 24.25
CA SER A 330 -11.64 0.29 24.26
C SER A 330 -10.62 0.69 23.18
N ASP A 331 -9.72 -0.23 22.82
CA ASP A 331 -8.55 0.08 21.98
C ASP A 331 -8.79 -0.29 20.51
N GLY A 332 -9.77 -1.14 20.23
CA GLY A 332 -10.09 -1.60 18.87
C GLY A 332 -11.01 -2.81 18.83
N ILE A 333 -10.99 -3.51 17.70
CA ILE A 333 -11.82 -4.69 17.41
C ILE A 333 -10.98 -5.91 17.10
N TYR A 334 -11.52 -7.10 17.37
CA TYR A 334 -10.94 -8.37 16.94
C TYR A 334 -11.76 -8.98 15.81
N LEU A 335 -11.07 -9.50 14.80
CA LEU A 335 -11.66 -10.06 13.60
C LEU A 335 -11.48 -11.58 13.56
N SER A 336 -12.48 -12.29 13.04
CA SER A 336 -12.31 -13.68 12.65
C SER A 336 -13.08 -14.02 11.38
N GLY A 337 -12.58 -15.00 10.62
CA GLY A 337 -13.14 -15.42 9.33
C GLY A 337 -12.11 -15.27 8.22
N ALA A 338 -12.55 -15.16 6.97
CA ALA A 338 -11.64 -15.13 5.83
C ALA A 338 -12.08 -14.19 4.69
N LYS A 339 -11.12 -13.88 3.82
CA LYS A 339 -11.33 -13.25 2.50
C LYS A 339 -10.67 -14.12 1.44
N MET A 340 -11.43 -14.40 0.37
CA MET A 340 -11.10 -15.41 -0.64
C MET A 340 -9.76 -15.20 -1.31
N ILE A 341 -9.44 -13.95 -1.65
CA ILE A 341 -8.28 -13.64 -2.49
C ILE A 341 -7.75 -12.24 -2.20
N GLY A 342 -6.50 -12.18 -1.76
CA GLY A 342 -5.67 -10.99 -1.71
C GLY A 342 -4.49 -11.14 -2.68
N THR A 343 -4.70 -10.80 -3.95
CA THR A 343 -3.61 -10.75 -4.94
C THR A 343 -2.53 -9.78 -4.47
N ALA A 344 -1.27 -10.22 -4.52
CA ALA A 344 -0.09 -9.52 -4.04
C ALA A 344 -0.09 -9.17 -2.53
N SER A 345 -1.02 -9.71 -1.74
CA SER A 345 -1.04 -9.49 -0.29
C SER A 345 0.24 -9.95 0.43
N PRO A 346 0.95 -11.03 0.03
CA PRO A 346 2.22 -11.39 0.65
C PRO A 346 3.32 -10.34 0.47
N TYR A 347 3.19 -9.47 -0.52
CA TYR A 347 4.13 -8.38 -0.85
C TYR A 347 3.69 -7.01 -0.30
N SER A 348 2.55 -6.94 0.40
CA SER A 348 1.94 -5.69 0.87
C SER A 348 2.34 -5.36 2.29
N ASN A 349 2.34 -4.07 2.64
CA ASN A 349 2.47 -3.60 4.03
C ASN A 349 1.12 -3.59 4.74
N ASP A 350 0.08 -3.05 4.09
CA ASP A 350 -1.26 -2.91 4.65
C ASP A 350 -2.33 -3.37 3.63
N LEU A 351 -3.44 -3.89 4.14
CA LEU A 351 -4.58 -4.41 3.39
C LEU A 351 -5.81 -3.54 3.61
N LEU A 352 -6.41 -3.05 2.53
CA LEU A 352 -7.65 -2.26 2.53
C LEU A 352 -8.84 -3.22 2.35
N ILE A 353 -9.55 -3.50 3.44
CA ILE A 353 -10.56 -4.56 3.49
C ILE A 353 -11.95 -3.98 3.62
N TYR A 354 -12.82 -4.26 2.66
CA TYR A 354 -14.23 -3.88 2.70
C TYR A 354 -15.09 -4.77 1.79
N PRO A 355 -16.37 -5.03 2.12
CA PRO A 355 -17.26 -5.84 1.28
C PRO A 355 -17.43 -5.32 -0.15
N LEU A 356 -17.51 -6.24 -1.11
CA LEU A 356 -17.79 -5.92 -2.52
C LEU A 356 -19.29 -5.81 -2.81
N THR A 357 -20.10 -6.63 -2.13
CA THR A 357 -21.55 -6.75 -2.34
C THR A 357 -22.31 -5.70 -1.54
N LYS A 358 -23.47 -5.28 -2.05
CA LYS A 358 -24.40 -4.46 -1.27
C LYS A 358 -24.96 -5.32 -0.13
N LEU A 359 -24.75 -4.88 1.10
CA LEU A 359 -25.25 -5.53 2.30
C LEU A 359 -26.59 -4.92 2.73
N THR A 360 -27.38 -5.68 3.47
CA THR A 360 -28.61 -5.23 4.13
C THR A 360 -28.36 -4.96 5.61
N ASP A 361 -29.31 -4.32 6.30
CA ASP A 361 -29.22 -4.09 7.75
C ASP A 361 -29.14 -5.39 8.56
N ALA A 362 -29.73 -6.48 8.06
CA ALA A 362 -29.60 -7.81 8.65
C ALA A 362 -28.15 -8.35 8.60
N GLN A 363 -27.28 -7.74 7.79
CA GLN A 363 -25.89 -8.13 7.58
C GLN A 363 -24.90 -7.04 8.04
N LYS A 364 -25.36 -6.12 8.89
CA LYS A 364 -24.57 -4.98 9.38
C LYS A 364 -23.25 -5.40 10.04
N ASP A 365 -23.21 -6.57 10.69
CA ASP A 365 -22.03 -7.09 11.37
C ASP A 365 -20.90 -7.51 10.42
N LEU A 366 -21.16 -7.52 9.09
CA LEU A 366 -20.18 -7.71 8.02
C LEU A 366 -19.76 -6.39 7.35
N ALA A 367 -20.43 -5.29 7.67
CA ALA A 367 -20.32 -4.01 6.98
C ALA A 367 -19.25 -3.11 7.59
N HIS A 368 -17.98 -3.47 7.36
CA HIS A 368 -16.82 -2.74 7.87
C HIS A 368 -15.84 -2.35 6.76
N PHE A 369 -15.18 -1.21 6.91
CA PHE A 369 -14.02 -0.81 6.12
C PHE A 369 -12.82 -0.67 7.05
N LEU A 370 -11.83 -1.55 6.85
CA LEU A 370 -10.72 -1.77 7.75
C LEU A 370 -9.39 -1.64 7.01
N ILE A 371 -8.37 -1.17 7.73
CA ILE A 371 -6.98 -1.23 7.30
C ILE A 371 -6.26 -2.24 8.21
N VAL A 372 -5.82 -3.36 7.65
CA VAL A 372 -5.15 -4.42 8.42
C VAL A 372 -3.70 -4.53 8.00
N ALA A 373 -2.77 -4.50 8.96
CA ALA A 373 -1.35 -4.71 8.65
C ALA A 373 -1.12 -6.15 8.18
N ALA A 374 -0.33 -6.34 7.13
CA ALA A 374 -0.03 -7.67 6.59
C ALA A 374 0.69 -8.57 7.62
N ASN A 375 1.36 -7.98 8.60
CA ASN A 375 2.02 -8.69 9.69
C ASN A 375 1.19 -8.78 10.98
N SER A 376 -0.10 -8.45 10.95
CA SER A 376 -0.94 -8.52 12.14
C SER A 376 -0.92 -9.94 12.72
N PRO A 377 -0.67 -10.13 14.03
CA PRO A 377 -0.79 -11.43 14.67
C PRO A 377 -2.16 -12.05 14.41
N GLY A 378 -2.19 -13.34 14.05
CA GLY A 378 -3.41 -14.05 13.67
C GLY A 378 -3.85 -13.88 12.21
N LEU A 379 -3.20 -13.03 11.41
CA LEU A 379 -3.45 -12.96 9.97
C LEU A 379 -2.60 -14.03 9.26
N HIS A 380 -3.24 -15.00 8.62
CA HIS A 380 -2.60 -16.04 7.82
C HIS A 380 -2.87 -15.80 6.33
N MET A 381 -1.81 -15.70 5.55
CA MET A 381 -1.86 -15.58 4.08
C MET A 381 -1.53 -16.95 3.47
N VAL A 382 -2.56 -17.70 3.06
CA VAL A 382 -2.39 -19.04 2.47
C VAL A 382 -2.29 -18.91 0.96
N CYS A 383 -1.08 -19.07 0.44
CA CYS A 383 -0.77 -18.93 -0.98
C CYS A 383 -1.33 -20.09 -1.81
N ARG A 384 -1.75 -19.79 -3.04
CA ARG A 384 -1.93 -20.81 -4.08
C ARG A 384 -0.58 -21.43 -4.48
N GLU A 385 -0.63 -22.39 -5.39
CA GLU A 385 0.56 -22.90 -6.07
C GLU A 385 1.33 -21.74 -6.76
N PRO A 386 2.66 -21.62 -6.55
CA PRO A 386 3.51 -20.67 -7.24
C PRO A 386 3.73 -21.11 -8.68
N TYR A 387 3.62 -20.16 -9.59
CA TYR A 387 3.86 -20.38 -11.02
C TYR A 387 5.25 -19.90 -11.45
N ALA A 388 5.92 -19.11 -10.60
CA ALA A 388 7.34 -18.84 -10.75
C ALA A 388 8.12 -20.16 -10.75
N ASN A 389 8.52 -20.62 -11.94
CA ASN A 389 9.18 -21.90 -12.09
C ASN A 389 10.64 -21.80 -11.58
N THR A 390 10.89 -22.28 -10.36
CA THR A 390 12.22 -22.27 -9.74
C THR A 390 13.17 -23.31 -10.35
N THR A 391 12.69 -24.20 -11.22
CA THR A 391 13.47 -25.28 -11.84
C THR A 391 13.83 -25.02 -13.30
N SER A 392 13.17 -24.06 -13.96
CA SER A 392 13.52 -23.64 -15.32
C SER A 392 14.40 -22.40 -15.32
N SER A 393 15.26 -22.27 -16.32
CA SER A 393 15.96 -21.01 -16.57
C SER A 393 14.96 -19.87 -16.86
N THR A 394 15.32 -18.62 -16.53
CA THR A 394 14.49 -17.43 -16.84
C THR A 394 14.14 -17.33 -18.32
N VAL A 395 14.94 -17.93 -19.20
CA VAL A 395 14.73 -17.96 -20.64
C VAL A 395 13.51 -18.82 -21.03
N ASP A 396 13.20 -19.86 -20.26
CA ASP A 396 12.15 -20.82 -20.62
C ASP A 396 10.76 -20.43 -20.09
N SER A 397 10.70 -19.54 -19.10
CA SER A 397 9.45 -19.01 -18.52
C SER A 397 9.65 -17.54 -18.10
N PRO A 398 9.87 -16.64 -19.08
CA PRO A 398 10.31 -15.27 -18.82
C PRO A 398 9.27 -14.42 -18.08
N ILE A 399 7.98 -14.74 -18.21
CA ILE A 399 6.89 -14.01 -17.56
C ILE A 399 6.57 -14.65 -16.22
N SER A 400 6.36 -15.97 -16.17
CA SER A 400 6.09 -16.71 -14.93
C SER A 400 7.17 -16.52 -13.88
N SER A 401 8.44 -16.54 -14.29
CA SER A 401 9.56 -16.38 -13.36
C SER A 401 9.68 -14.99 -12.74
N GLN A 402 8.95 -13.97 -13.24
CA GLN A 402 9.05 -12.58 -12.76
C GLN A 402 7.71 -12.01 -12.29
N TYR A 403 6.62 -12.25 -13.01
CA TYR A 403 5.35 -11.52 -12.85
C TYR A 403 4.26 -12.32 -12.11
N ASP A 404 4.63 -13.39 -11.39
CA ASP A 404 3.69 -14.21 -10.61
C ASP A 404 3.19 -13.51 -9.34
N GLU A 405 2.19 -12.63 -9.52
CA GLU A 405 1.48 -11.99 -8.41
C GLU A 405 0.70 -13.01 -7.59
N MET A 406 1.30 -13.43 -6.47
CA MET A 406 0.74 -14.45 -5.59
C MET A 406 -0.68 -14.10 -5.13
N ASP A 407 -1.60 -15.04 -5.35
CA ASP A 407 -2.98 -14.97 -4.88
C ASP A 407 -3.08 -15.77 -3.57
N ALA A 408 -3.43 -15.11 -2.47
CA ALA A 408 -3.55 -15.75 -1.17
C ALA A 408 -4.96 -15.67 -0.60
N LEU A 409 -5.45 -16.77 -0.04
CA LEU A 409 -6.57 -16.78 0.89
C LEU A 409 -6.11 -16.12 2.19
N LEU A 410 -6.90 -15.18 2.70
CA LEU A 410 -6.59 -14.48 3.94
C LEU A 410 -7.48 -14.99 5.05
N ILE A 411 -6.89 -15.62 6.06
CA ILE A 411 -7.60 -16.12 7.25
C ILE A 411 -7.23 -15.22 8.43
N PHE A 412 -8.25 -14.71 9.09
CA PHE A 412 -8.15 -13.87 10.28
C PHE A 412 -8.51 -14.76 11.47
N ASP A 413 -7.51 -15.08 12.27
CA ASP A 413 -7.65 -15.81 13.53
C ASP A 413 -7.45 -14.82 14.68
N ASN A 414 -8.55 -14.26 15.17
CA ASN A 414 -8.58 -13.28 16.26
C ASN A 414 -7.61 -12.10 16.04
N VAL A 415 -7.64 -11.49 14.86
CA VAL A 415 -6.76 -10.37 14.48
C VAL A 415 -7.24 -9.06 15.11
N PHE A 416 -6.39 -8.40 15.89
CA PHE A 416 -6.68 -7.08 16.46
C PHE A 416 -6.50 -5.96 15.43
N VAL A 417 -7.47 -5.04 15.35
CA VAL A 417 -7.43 -3.83 14.54
C VAL A 417 -7.78 -2.63 15.43
N PRO A 418 -6.87 -1.65 15.58
CA PRO A 418 -7.12 -0.51 16.45
C PRO A 418 -8.12 0.47 15.82
N TRP A 419 -8.83 1.25 16.64
CA TRP A 419 -9.93 2.11 16.18
C TRP A 419 -9.53 3.15 15.11
N GLU A 420 -8.29 3.64 15.11
CA GLU A 420 -7.78 4.54 14.06
C GLU A 420 -7.67 3.88 12.67
N ARG A 421 -7.65 2.54 12.61
CA ARG A 421 -7.64 1.73 11.39
C ARG A 421 -9.00 1.11 11.05
N VAL A 422 -10.03 1.38 11.87
CA VAL A 422 -11.44 1.10 11.57
C VAL A 422 -12.05 2.36 10.95
N LEU A 423 -12.13 2.39 9.62
CA LEU A 423 -12.59 3.58 8.90
C LEU A 423 -14.11 3.69 8.91
N LEU A 424 -14.83 2.61 8.65
CA LEU A 424 -16.28 2.53 8.78
C LEU A 424 -16.65 1.25 9.51
N TYR A 425 -17.63 1.35 10.41
CA TYR A 425 -17.99 0.27 11.32
C TYR A 425 -19.49 0.03 11.31
N ASN A 426 -19.90 -1.24 11.13
CA ASN A 426 -21.27 -1.71 11.31
C ASN A 426 -22.33 -0.91 10.52
N ASN A 427 -22.00 -0.49 9.28
CA ASN A 427 -22.83 0.43 8.51
C ASN A 427 -22.93 0.05 7.01
N PRO A 428 -23.94 -0.75 6.61
CA PRO A 428 -24.13 -1.17 5.22
C PRO A 428 -24.23 -0.02 4.20
N GLU A 429 -24.90 1.08 4.56
CA GLU A 429 -25.03 2.24 3.68
C GLU A 429 -23.66 2.90 3.42
N ALA A 430 -22.88 3.10 4.48
CA ALA A 430 -21.56 3.70 4.39
C ALA A 430 -20.58 2.83 3.56
N ILE A 431 -20.64 1.51 3.72
CA ILE A 431 -19.85 0.58 2.91
C ILE A 431 -20.25 0.63 1.44
N TRP A 432 -21.55 0.68 1.14
CA TRP A 432 -22.00 0.81 -0.24
C TRP A 432 -21.56 2.15 -0.86
N ALA A 433 -21.56 3.23 -0.06
CA ALA A 433 -21.05 4.54 -0.46
C ALA A 433 -19.54 4.48 -0.77
N ILE A 434 -18.70 3.92 0.13
CA ILE A 434 -17.26 3.79 -0.09
C ILE A 434 -16.93 2.95 -1.32
N LYS A 435 -17.65 1.84 -1.51
CA LYS A 435 -17.47 0.97 -2.67
C LYS A 435 -17.79 1.71 -3.96
N SER A 436 -18.85 2.52 -3.96
CA SER A 436 -19.39 3.23 -5.12
C SER A 436 -18.87 4.66 -5.27
N ASP A 437 -17.88 5.05 -4.47
CA ASP A 437 -17.29 6.38 -4.47
C ASP A 437 -16.74 6.73 -5.87
N THR A 438 -17.24 7.82 -6.45
CA THR A 438 -16.89 8.23 -7.81
C THR A 438 -15.42 8.60 -7.92
N ALA A 439 -14.86 9.36 -6.98
CA ALA A 439 -13.45 9.78 -7.05
C ALA A 439 -12.50 8.57 -6.96
N SER A 440 -12.71 7.71 -5.97
CA SER A 440 -11.94 6.48 -5.78
C SER A 440 -12.07 5.51 -6.95
N SER A 441 -13.28 5.35 -7.49
CA SER A 441 -13.51 4.46 -8.63
C SER A 441 -12.90 5.03 -9.92
N SER A 442 -13.13 6.31 -10.23
CA SER A 442 -12.58 6.94 -11.42
C SER A 442 -11.05 6.91 -11.44
N LEU A 443 -10.39 7.28 -10.33
CA LEU A 443 -8.92 7.32 -10.27
C LEU A 443 -8.28 5.93 -10.32
N ALA A 444 -8.88 4.93 -9.66
CA ALA A 444 -8.33 3.57 -9.65
C ALA A 444 -8.58 2.81 -10.96
N TYR A 445 -9.75 2.99 -11.57
CA TYR A 445 -10.05 2.33 -12.84
C TYR A 445 -9.34 2.98 -14.02
N HIS A 446 -8.97 4.27 -13.93
CA HIS A 446 -8.05 4.90 -14.86
C HIS A 446 -6.71 4.16 -14.92
N GLN A 447 -6.09 3.88 -13.77
CA GLN A 447 -4.89 3.02 -13.70
C GLN A 447 -5.12 1.64 -14.36
N ALA A 448 -6.27 1.01 -14.07
CA ALA A 448 -6.56 -0.32 -14.59
C ALA A 448 -6.66 -0.36 -16.13
N ILE A 449 -7.15 0.71 -16.75
CA ILE A 449 -7.29 0.84 -18.21
C ILE A 449 -5.95 1.15 -18.87
N VAL A 450 -5.13 2.02 -18.28
CA VAL A 450 -3.76 2.27 -18.76
C VAL A 450 -2.99 0.95 -18.85
N ARG A 451 -3.04 0.15 -17.78
CA ARG A 451 -2.38 -1.16 -17.74
C ARG A 451 -3.00 -2.17 -18.70
N LEU A 452 -4.34 -2.18 -18.87
CA LEU A 452 -5.01 -3.03 -19.85
C LEU A 452 -4.54 -2.72 -21.29
N LEU A 453 -4.42 -1.45 -21.64
CA LEU A 453 -3.95 -1.01 -22.96
C LEU A 453 -2.55 -1.57 -23.24
N ILE A 454 -1.61 -1.38 -22.32
CA ILE A 454 -0.23 -1.86 -22.44
C ILE A 454 -0.19 -3.38 -22.59
N LYS A 455 -1.02 -4.10 -21.83
CA LYS A 455 -1.08 -5.56 -21.92
C LYS A 455 -1.62 -6.06 -23.26
N LEU A 456 -2.60 -5.36 -23.85
CA LEU A 456 -3.09 -5.66 -25.19
C LEU A 456 -2.04 -5.36 -26.26
N GLU A 457 -1.29 -4.26 -26.12
CA GLU A 457 -0.14 -3.93 -26.96
C GLU A 457 0.92 -5.03 -26.91
N PHE A 458 1.24 -5.53 -25.71
CA PHE A 458 2.20 -6.62 -25.54
C PHE A 458 1.78 -7.91 -26.23
N ILE A 459 0.54 -8.36 -26.03
CA ILE A 459 0.03 -9.57 -26.72
C ILE A 459 0.02 -9.38 -28.23
N THR A 460 -0.34 -8.19 -28.70
CA THR A 460 -0.38 -7.87 -30.13
C THR A 460 1.02 -7.89 -30.74
N ALA A 461 2.01 -7.33 -30.04
CA ALA A 461 3.41 -7.40 -30.47
C ALA A 461 3.86 -8.87 -30.62
N ILE A 462 3.56 -9.73 -29.64
CA ILE A 462 3.88 -11.16 -29.72
C ILE A 462 3.19 -11.83 -30.91
N ALA A 463 1.91 -11.51 -31.17
CA ALA A 463 1.16 -12.06 -32.29
C ALA A 463 1.76 -11.67 -33.66
N PHE A 464 2.24 -10.42 -33.78
CA PHE A 464 2.87 -9.92 -35.00
C PHE A 464 4.17 -10.66 -35.25
N GLU A 465 5.04 -10.73 -34.23
CA GLU A 465 6.33 -11.43 -34.29
C GLU A 465 6.14 -12.91 -34.61
N ILE A 466 5.15 -13.59 -34.03
CA ILE A 466 4.87 -14.99 -34.34
C ILE A 466 4.39 -15.15 -35.79
N ALA A 467 3.48 -14.31 -36.26
CA ALA A 467 2.97 -14.38 -37.63
C ALA A 467 4.08 -14.15 -38.67
N GLU A 468 5.04 -13.26 -38.38
CA GLU A 468 6.22 -13.04 -39.21
C GLU A 468 7.21 -14.21 -39.14
N ALA A 469 7.53 -14.68 -37.92
CA ALA A 469 8.46 -15.77 -37.68
C ALA A 469 8.07 -17.07 -38.38
N ILE A 470 6.78 -17.33 -38.59
CA ILE A 470 6.28 -18.51 -39.31
C ILE A 470 5.81 -18.20 -40.75
N GLY A 471 5.98 -16.97 -41.22
CA GLY A 471 5.59 -16.54 -42.57
C GLY A 471 4.07 -16.50 -42.82
N ALA A 472 3.24 -16.55 -41.79
CA ALA A 472 1.78 -16.60 -41.90
C ALA A 472 1.12 -15.22 -42.04
N HIS A 473 1.85 -14.13 -41.78
CA HIS A 473 1.36 -12.75 -41.87
C HIS A 473 0.83 -12.34 -43.27
N THR A 474 1.13 -13.10 -44.32
CA THR A 474 0.63 -12.84 -45.67
C THR A 474 -0.76 -13.43 -45.94
N TYR A 475 -1.24 -14.36 -45.11
CA TYR A 475 -2.57 -14.95 -45.28
C TYR A 475 -3.66 -14.01 -44.79
N LEU A 476 -4.72 -13.84 -45.59
CA LEU A 476 -5.81 -12.92 -45.30
C LEU A 476 -6.47 -13.17 -43.93
N HIS A 477 -6.68 -14.44 -43.56
CA HIS A 477 -7.29 -14.79 -42.28
C HIS A 477 -6.37 -14.54 -41.07
N VAL A 478 -5.06 -14.40 -41.27
CA VAL A 478 -4.11 -13.98 -40.23
C VAL A 478 -4.11 -12.46 -40.13
N GLN A 479 -4.05 -11.75 -41.26
CA GLN A 479 -4.16 -10.29 -41.33
C GLN A 479 -5.45 -9.78 -40.68
N GLU A 480 -6.57 -10.46 -40.90
CA GLU A 480 -7.85 -10.17 -40.26
C GLU A 480 -7.75 -10.21 -38.73
N LYS A 481 -7.08 -11.23 -38.17
CA LYS A 481 -6.90 -11.38 -36.71
C LYS A 481 -5.95 -10.36 -36.13
N LEU A 482 -4.85 -10.08 -36.83
CA LEU A 482 -3.92 -9.03 -36.45
C LEU A 482 -4.62 -7.65 -36.49
N GLY A 483 -5.49 -7.43 -37.48
CA GLY A 483 -6.37 -6.26 -37.55
C GLY A 483 -7.34 -6.18 -36.37
N GLU A 484 -7.94 -7.30 -35.96
CA GLU A 484 -8.81 -7.35 -34.78
C GLU A 484 -8.06 -6.94 -33.49
N LEU A 485 -6.82 -7.39 -33.31
CA LEU A 485 -5.97 -6.97 -32.19
C LEU A 485 -5.69 -5.45 -32.20
N ILE A 486 -5.36 -4.89 -33.37
CA ILE A 486 -5.19 -3.44 -33.52
C ILE A 486 -6.48 -2.69 -33.14
N MET A 487 -7.63 -3.17 -33.61
CA MET A 487 -8.93 -2.56 -33.27
C MET A 487 -9.18 -2.55 -31.77
N GLN A 488 -8.81 -3.62 -31.06
CA GLN A 488 -8.94 -3.68 -29.60
C GLN A 488 -8.06 -2.61 -28.92
N ILE A 489 -6.79 -2.49 -29.33
CA ILE A 489 -5.86 -1.46 -28.82
C ILE A 489 -6.40 -0.06 -29.06
N GLU A 490 -6.73 0.28 -30.31
CA GLU A 490 -7.18 1.63 -30.66
C GLU A 490 -8.51 1.97 -29.98
N THR A 491 -9.39 1.00 -29.76
CA THR A 491 -10.63 1.20 -29.01
C THR A 491 -10.35 1.58 -27.56
N ILE A 492 -9.49 0.81 -26.86
CA ILE A 492 -9.16 1.10 -25.46
C ILE A 492 -8.40 2.43 -25.34
N ARG A 493 -7.47 2.71 -26.27
CA ARG A 493 -6.74 3.98 -26.33
C ARG A 493 -7.68 5.17 -26.53
N ALA A 494 -8.62 5.08 -27.47
CA ALA A 494 -9.61 6.12 -27.71
C ALA A 494 -10.49 6.36 -26.48
N LEU A 495 -10.94 5.29 -25.81
CA LEU A 495 -11.73 5.41 -24.57
C LEU A 495 -10.94 6.02 -23.42
N LEU A 496 -9.65 5.69 -23.28
CA LEU A 496 -8.77 6.31 -22.29
C LEU A 496 -8.62 7.81 -22.54
N ILE A 497 -8.32 8.21 -23.79
CA ILE A 497 -8.19 9.63 -24.16
C ILE A 497 -9.52 10.37 -23.95
N ALA A 498 -10.65 9.78 -24.36
CA ALA A 498 -11.97 10.37 -24.14
C ALA A 498 -12.30 10.53 -22.65
N ALA A 499 -11.93 9.53 -21.82
CA ALA A 499 -12.07 9.63 -20.37
C ALA A 499 -11.28 10.79 -19.78
N GLU A 500 -10.06 10.99 -20.25
CA GLU A 500 -9.17 12.05 -19.78
C GLU A 500 -9.65 13.43 -20.25
N VAL A 501 -9.97 13.58 -21.53
CA VAL A 501 -10.35 14.88 -22.15
C VAL A 501 -11.74 15.33 -21.71
N GLU A 502 -12.72 14.42 -21.64
CA GLU A 502 -14.06 14.74 -21.14
C GLU A 502 -14.17 14.65 -19.61
N GLY A 503 -13.04 14.55 -18.91
CA GLY A 503 -12.99 14.60 -17.46
C GLY A 503 -13.55 15.93 -16.92
N THR A 504 -14.01 15.90 -15.67
CA THR A 504 -14.64 17.05 -15.02
C THR A 504 -14.09 17.29 -13.64
N THR A 505 -14.05 18.57 -13.24
CA THR A 505 -13.72 18.96 -11.88
C THR A 505 -14.93 18.75 -10.98
N ASN A 506 -14.76 17.97 -9.91
CA ASN A 506 -15.80 17.74 -8.91
C ASN A 506 -15.88 18.89 -7.89
N GLU A 507 -16.78 18.76 -6.91
CA GLU A 507 -17.01 19.76 -5.85
C GLU A 507 -15.77 20.02 -4.98
N THR A 508 -14.85 19.06 -4.88
CA THR A 508 -13.59 19.17 -4.13
C THR A 508 -12.44 19.75 -4.96
N LYS A 509 -12.74 20.35 -6.12
CA LYS A 509 -11.75 20.89 -7.08
C LYS A 509 -10.78 19.84 -7.65
N THR A 510 -11.14 18.56 -7.57
CA THR A 510 -10.37 17.45 -8.13
C THR A 510 -10.86 17.16 -9.55
N TYR A 511 -9.95 17.12 -10.51
CA TYR A 511 -10.22 16.74 -11.89
C TYR A 511 -10.28 15.21 -12.01
N LEU A 512 -11.46 14.67 -12.29
CA LEU A 512 -11.68 13.23 -12.41
C LEU A 512 -11.88 12.84 -13.88
N PRO A 513 -11.32 11.69 -14.32
CA PRO A 513 -11.63 11.16 -15.64
C PRO A 513 -13.11 10.81 -15.72
N ASN A 514 -13.69 10.96 -16.91
CA ASN A 514 -15.08 10.70 -17.16
C ASN A 514 -15.39 9.20 -17.03
N PHE A 515 -16.18 8.88 -16.00
CA PHE A 515 -16.43 7.51 -15.58
C PHE A 515 -17.13 6.65 -16.64
N LYS A 516 -17.92 7.24 -17.54
CA LYS A 516 -18.64 6.52 -18.60
C LYS A 516 -17.69 5.77 -19.54
N TYR A 517 -16.61 6.43 -19.96
CA TYR A 517 -15.61 5.83 -20.84
C TYR A 517 -14.74 4.83 -20.09
N ILE A 518 -14.40 5.14 -18.84
CA ILE A 518 -13.70 4.23 -17.93
C ILE A 518 -14.48 2.92 -17.75
N GLU A 519 -15.76 2.99 -17.43
CA GLU A 519 -16.62 1.82 -17.25
C GLU A 519 -16.74 1.01 -18.56
N THR A 520 -16.89 1.68 -19.69
CA THR A 520 -16.95 1.04 -21.02
C THR A 520 -15.66 0.28 -21.33
N ALA A 521 -14.50 0.91 -21.18
CA ALA A 521 -13.19 0.28 -21.44
C ALA A 521 -12.97 -0.93 -20.52
N ARG A 522 -13.32 -0.81 -19.23
CA ARG A 522 -13.22 -1.91 -18.26
C ARG A 522 -14.11 -3.10 -18.65
N ASN A 523 -15.33 -2.84 -19.12
CA ASN A 523 -16.25 -3.89 -19.56
C ASN A 523 -15.76 -4.58 -20.86
N LEU A 524 -15.23 -3.82 -21.81
CA LEU A 524 -14.62 -4.37 -23.02
C LEU A 524 -13.38 -5.22 -22.72
N GLY A 525 -12.55 -4.82 -21.75
CA GLY A 525 -11.36 -5.58 -21.35
C GLY A 525 -11.64 -7.05 -21.00
N SER A 526 -12.77 -7.33 -20.34
CA SER A 526 -13.20 -8.70 -20.00
C SER A 526 -13.51 -9.59 -21.21
N LYS A 527 -13.68 -8.99 -22.40
CA LYS A 527 -13.92 -9.67 -23.68
C LYS A 527 -12.70 -9.62 -24.59
N TYR A 528 -12.04 -8.47 -24.67
CA TYR A 528 -10.89 -8.24 -25.54
C TYR A 528 -9.69 -9.08 -25.13
N TYR A 529 -9.36 -9.12 -23.83
CA TYR A 529 -8.18 -9.88 -23.41
C TYR A 529 -8.31 -11.40 -23.72
N PRO A 530 -9.40 -12.10 -23.36
CA PRO A 530 -9.55 -13.49 -23.76
C PRO A 530 -9.54 -13.71 -25.28
N ARG A 531 -10.13 -12.79 -26.04
CA ARG A 531 -10.10 -12.85 -27.51
C ARG A 531 -8.69 -12.65 -28.07
N ALA A 532 -7.89 -11.78 -27.47
CA ALA A 532 -6.50 -11.57 -27.86
C ALA A 532 -5.65 -12.84 -27.62
N ILE A 533 -5.87 -13.51 -26.49
CA ILE A 533 -5.25 -14.81 -26.18
C ILE A 533 -5.68 -15.88 -27.21
N GLU A 534 -6.97 -15.97 -27.50
CA GLU A 534 -7.51 -16.90 -28.52
C GLU A 534 -6.88 -16.63 -29.91
N ILE A 535 -6.79 -15.38 -30.33
CA ILE A 535 -6.15 -15.01 -31.59
C ILE A 535 -4.70 -15.48 -31.63
N LEU A 536 -3.94 -15.23 -30.56
CA LEU A 536 -2.54 -15.64 -30.47
C LEU A 536 -2.40 -17.17 -30.55
N GLN A 537 -3.29 -17.92 -29.88
CA GLN A 537 -3.38 -19.38 -29.98
C GLN A 537 -3.68 -19.84 -31.40
N LEU A 538 -4.62 -19.19 -32.10
CA LEU A 538 -5.01 -19.53 -33.48
C LEU A 538 -3.89 -19.25 -34.50
N ILE A 539 -3.09 -18.21 -34.28
CA ILE A 539 -1.97 -17.87 -35.17
C ILE A 539 -0.80 -18.84 -34.96
N GLY A 540 -0.38 -19.09 -33.71
CA GLY A 540 0.79 -19.94 -33.43
C GLY A 540 0.51 -21.45 -33.47
N ALA A 541 -0.74 -21.87 -33.21
CA ALA A 541 -1.24 -23.24 -33.34
C ALA A 541 -0.28 -24.31 -32.76
N GLY A 542 -0.01 -25.39 -33.53
CA GLY A 542 0.90 -26.47 -33.11
C GLY A 542 2.35 -26.02 -32.88
N GLY A 543 2.73 -24.82 -33.33
CA GLY A 543 4.05 -24.24 -33.08
C GLY A 543 4.34 -24.04 -31.59
N PHE A 544 3.31 -23.86 -30.76
CA PHE A 544 3.46 -23.79 -29.30
C PHE A 544 3.80 -25.13 -28.64
N ILE A 545 3.49 -26.25 -29.31
CA ILE A 545 3.82 -27.60 -28.83
C ILE A 545 5.16 -28.06 -29.41
N GLN A 546 5.49 -27.61 -30.62
CA GLN A 546 6.79 -27.85 -31.25
C GLN A 546 7.87 -26.92 -30.66
N LEU A 547 8.22 -27.15 -29.39
CA LEU A 547 9.31 -26.48 -28.69
C LEU A 547 10.22 -27.49 -28.01
N PRO A 548 11.55 -27.23 -27.96
CA PRO A 548 12.43 -28.00 -27.11
C PRO A 548 12.05 -27.81 -25.63
N SER A 549 12.46 -28.77 -24.80
CA SER A 549 12.18 -28.73 -23.36
C SER A 549 12.79 -27.49 -22.71
N SER A 550 14.01 -27.13 -23.12
CA SER A 550 14.72 -25.94 -22.65
C SER A 550 15.62 -25.37 -23.74
N SER A 551 15.94 -24.08 -23.63
CA SER A 551 16.97 -23.42 -24.44
C SER A 551 18.34 -24.12 -24.38
N ILE A 552 18.64 -24.87 -23.31
CA ILE A 552 19.89 -25.65 -23.20
C ILE A 552 19.97 -26.81 -24.20
N ASP A 553 18.82 -27.26 -24.76
CA ASP A 553 18.80 -28.35 -25.74
C ASP A 553 19.63 -28.00 -26.99
N PHE A 554 19.77 -26.72 -27.33
CA PHE A 554 20.63 -26.22 -28.41
C PHE A 554 22.14 -26.35 -28.13
N GLN A 555 22.54 -26.81 -26.95
CA GLN A 555 23.91 -27.16 -26.59
C GLN A 555 24.15 -28.69 -26.55
N SER A 556 23.12 -29.48 -26.86
CA SER A 556 23.21 -30.93 -26.88
C SER A 556 23.99 -31.46 -28.09
N PRO A 557 24.41 -32.75 -28.09
CA PRO A 557 25.07 -33.37 -29.25
C PRO A 557 24.25 -33.35 -30.55
N ILE A 558 22.94 -33.08 -30.48
CA ILE A 558 22.04 -32.97 -31.64
C ILE A 558 21.70 -31.52 -32.01
N ALA A 559 22.41 -30.54 -31.46
CA ALA A 559 22.14 -29.10 -31.64
C ALA A 559 21.93 -28.68 -33.10
N ASP A 560 22.73 -29.19 -34.04
CA ASP A 560 22.61 -28.84 -35.46
C ASP A 560 21.29 -29.33 -36.08
N LEU A 561 20.79 -30.49 -35.63
CA LEU A 561 19.46 -30.98 -36.02
C LEU A 561 18.36 -30.08 -35.45
N LEU A 562 18.49 -29.69 -34.18
CA LEU A 562 17.52 -28.78 -33.55
C LEU A 562 17.50 -27.42 -34.26
N LYS A 563 18.66 -26.84 -34.56
CA LYS A 563 18.79 -25.59 -35.31
C LYS A 563 18.12 -25.67 -36.69
N LYS A 564 18.18 -26.82 -37.36
CA LYS A 564 17.50 -27.05 -38.63
C LYS A 564 15.98 -27.13 -38.49
N HIS A 565 15.48 -27.81 -37.46
CA HIS A 565 14.06 -28.16 -37.32
C HIS A 565 13.23 -27.17 -36.49
N PHE A 566 13.86 -26.28 -35.73
CA PHE A 566 13.18 -25.27 -34.91
C PHE A 566 13.33 -23.83 -35.43
N LYS A 567 13.95 -23.59 -36.58
CA LYS A 567 14.10 -22.25 -37.17
C LYS A 567 12.77 -21.68 -37.69
N GLY A 568 12.68 -20.35 -37.74
CA GLY A 568 11.59 -19.64 -38.42
C GLY A 568 11.91 -19.34 -39.88
N THR A 569 11.02 -18.59 -40.53
CA THR A 569 11.19 -18.09 -41.90
C THR A 569 12.38 -17.13 -41.99
N ASN A 570 12.47 -16.18 -41.06
CA ASN A 570 13.47 -15.10 -41.06
C ASN A 570 14.30 -15.02 -39.77
N ILE A 571 14.11 -15.97 -38.84
CA ILE A 571 14.79 -16.00 -37.54
C ILE A 571 15.39 -17.38 -37.27
N ASP A 572 16.47 -17.41 -36.47
CA ASP A 572 17.10 -18.67 -36.09
C ASP A 572 16.23 -19.47 -35.10
N ALA A 573 16.65 -20.72 -34.85
CA ALA A 573 15.89 -21.63 -34.01
C ALA A 573 15.84 -21.23 -32.53
N GLU A 574 16.89 -20.59 -32.01
CA GLU A 574 16.95 -20.18 -30.61
C GLU A 574 16.03 -18.97 -30.39
N GLN A 575 16.06 -18.00 -31.30
CA GLN A 575 15.18 -16.83 -31.31
C GLN A 575 13.71 -17.25 -31.45
N ARG A 576 13.40 -18.13 -32.42
CA ARG A 576 12.03 -18.66 -32.56
C ARG A 576 11.57 -19.37 -31.30
N THR A 577 12.43 -20.20 -30.71
CA THR A 577 12.10 -20.91 -29.48
C THR A 577 11.80 -19.95 -28.33
N LYS A 578 12.63 -18.91 -28.13
CA LYS A 578 12.41 -17.89 -27.10
C LYS A 578 11.08 -17.16 -27.30
N LEU A 579 10.78 -16.73 -28.52
CA LEU A 579 9.52 -16.06 -28.85
C LEU A 579 8.30 -16.95 -28.55
N PHE A 580 8.33 -18.21 -28.98
CA PHE A 580 7.21 -19.13 -28.75
C PHE A 580 7.09 -19.56 -27.28
N LYS A 581 8.20 -19.68 -26.53
CA LYS A 581 8.16 -19.91 -25.08
C LYS A 581 7.58 -18.71 -24.33
N LEU A 582 7.97 -17.48 -24.69
CA LEU A 582 7.35 -16.25 -24.16
C LEU A 582 5.84 -16.23 -24.40
N ALA A 583 5.43 -16.50 -25.64
CA ALA A 583 4.02 -16.55 -26.01
C ALA A 583 3.25 -17.67 -25.28
N TRP A 584 3.84 -18.86 -25.16
CA TRP A 584 3.25 -19.96 -24.39
C TRP A 584 3.08 -19.59 -22.91
N ASP A 585 4.05 -18.87 -22.35
CA ASP A 585 4.03 -18.43 -20.96
C ASP A 585 2.90 -17.43 -20.64
N ILE A 586 2.36 -16.73 -21.64
CA ILE A 586 1.20 -15.84 -21.47
C ILE A 586 -0.14 -16.47 -21.87
N ILE A 587 -0.16 -17.50 -22.74
CA ILE A 587 -1.41 -18.09 -23.26
C ILE A 587 -1.73 -19.51 -22.77
N GLY A 588 -0.75 -20.25 -22.25
CA GLY A 588 -0.88 -21.70 -22.02
C GLY A 588 -0.25 -22.21 -20.73
N SER A 589 0.63 -21.43 -20.09
CA SER A 589 1.16 -21.77 -18.76
C SER A 589 0.11 -21.60 -17.65
N PRO A 590 0.35 -22.12 -16.43
CA PRO A 590 -0.47 -21.82 -15.26
C PRO A 590 -0.64 -20.31 -15.02
N LEU A 591 0.43 -19.52 -15.20
CA LEU A 591 0.36 -18.07 -15.07
C LEU A 591 -0.51 -17.45 -16.18
N GLY A 592 -0.31 -17.84 -17.44
CA GLY A 592 -1.10 -17.36 -18.57
C GLY A 592 -2.60 -17.62 -18.38
N SER A 593 -2.95 -18.85 -18.00
CA SER A 593 -4.33 -19.26 -17.69
C SER A 593 -4.91 -18.46 -16.52
N ARG A 594 -4.11 -18.23 -15.47
CA ARG A 594 -4.50 -17.36 -14.35
C ARG A 594 -4.75 -15.92 -14.79
N HIS A 595 -3.95 -15.36 -15.69
CA HIS A 595 -4.17 -14.01 -16.18
C HIS A 595 -5.42 -13.88 -17.05
N GLU A 596 -5.75 -14.87 -17.87
CA GLU A 596 -7.03 -14.90 -18.59
C GLU A 596 -8.20 -14.86 -17.59
N LEU A 597 -8.16 -15.71 -16.56
CA LEU A 597 -9.18 -15.73 -15.52
C LEU A 597 -9.24 -14.40 -14.75
N TYR A 598 -8.08 -13.81 -14.45
CA TYR A 598 -7.98 -12.51 -13.80
C TYR A 598 -8.69 -11.43 -14.62
N GLU A 599 -8.36 -11.27 -15.91
CA GLU A 599 -8.94 -10.21 -16.76
C GLU A 599 -10.45 -10.40 -16.97
N ARG A 600 -10.95 -11.64 -16.91
CA ARG A 600 -12.39 -11.93 -16.95
C ARG A 600 -13.14 -11.42 -15.71
N PHE A 601 -12.54 -11.48 -14.51
CA PHE A 601 -13.29 -11.33 -13.25
C PHE A 601 -12.74 -10.31 -12.25
N TYR A 602 -11.56 -9.72 -12.45
CA TYR A 602 -10.99 -8.77 -11.48
C TYR A 602 -11.89 -7.55 -11.25
N ALA A 603 -12.61 -7.14 -12.29
CA ALA A 603 -13.54 -6.03 -12.30
C ALA A 603 -14.95 -6.37 -11.78
N GLY A 604 -15.21 -7.60 -11.35
CA GLY A 604 -16.56 -8.10 -11.04
C GLY A 604 -17.05 -9.15 -12.03
N ASP A 605 -18.32 -9.54 -11.89
CA ASP A 605 -18.99 -10.39 -12.87
C ASP A 605 -19.31 -9.56 -14.13
N PRO A 606 -18.82 -9.94 -15.33
CA PRO A 606 -19.07 -9.21 -16.58
C PRO A 606 -20.55 -8.98 -16.89
N ILE A 607 -21.43 -9.93 -16.54
CA ILE A 607 -22.88 -9.82 -16.77
C ILE A 607 -23.43 -8.69 -15.90
N ARG A 608 -23.12 -8.71 -14.60
CA ARG A 608 -23.55 -7.65 -13.66
C ARG A 608 -22.97 -6.31 -14.03
N ASN A 609 -21.72 -6.25 -14.48
CA ASN A 609 -21.09 -4.99 -14.88
C ASN A 609 -21.79 -4.36 -16.08
N THR A 610 -22.09 -5.14 -17.12
CA THR A 610 -22.81 -4.64 -18.31
C THR A 610 -24.24 -4.24 -17.96
N ALA A 611 -24.93 -5.03 -17.13
CA ALA A 611 -26.28 -4.70 -16.65
C ALA A 611 -26.28 -3.40 -15.80
N THR A 612 -25.27 -3.22 -14.94
CA THR A 612 -25.11 -2.02 -14.11
C THR A 612 -24.91 -0.78 -14.99
N GLN A 613 -24.09 -0.89 -16.03
CA GLN A 613 -23.90 0.20 -16.99
C GLN A 613 -25.25 0.57 -17.66
N TYR A 614 -26.03 -0.41 -18.13
CA TYR A 614 -27.37 -0.16 -18.69
C TYR A 614 -28.30 0.55 -17.69
N VAL A 615 -28.35 0.08 -16.44
CA VAL A 615 -29.21 0.65 -15.39
C VAL A 615 -28.82 2.11 -15.14
N ASN A 616 -27.53 2.38 -15.00
CA ASN A 616 -27.01 3.70 -14.61
C ASN A 616 -26.92 4.71 -15.76
N TYR A 617 -26.91 4.28 -17.02
CA TYR A 617 -26.77 5.17 -18.17
C TYR A 617 -27.96 6.13 -18.30
N ASP A 618 -27.74 7.42 -18.58
CA ASP A 618 -28.83 8.34 -18.89
C ASP A 618 -29.43 8.04 -20.27
N LYS A 619 -30.69 7.57 -20.26
CA LYS A 619 -31.43 7.15 -21.44
C LYS A 619 -32.32 8.27 -22.00
N ASN A 620 -32.38 9.45 -21.36
CA ASN A 620 -33.29 10.53 -21.75
C ASN A 620 -33.00 11.10 -23.13
N HIS A 621 -31.72 11.18 -23.51
CA HIS A 621 -31.34 11.65 -24.85
C HIS A 621 -31.96 10.79 -25.96
N PHE A 622 -31.88 9.45 -25.84
CA PHE A 622 -32.47 8.53 -26.81
C PHE A 622 -34.00 8.66 -26.88
N LYS A 623 -34.65 8.82 -25.71
CA LYS A 623 -36.10 9.04 -25.63
C LYS A 623 -36.53 10.33 -26.34
N LYS A 624 -35.81 11.44 -26.10
CA LYS A 624 -36.06 12.74 -26.75
C LYS A 624 -35.85 12.68 -28.27
N MET A 625 -34.87 11.90 -28.73
CA MET A 625 -34.62 11.72 -30.16
C MET A 625 -35.80 11.02 -30.85
N LEU A 626 -36.45 10.07 -30.17
CA LEU A 626 -37.59 9.33 -30.70
C LEU A 626 -38.92 10.09 -30.56
N SER A 627 -39.08 10.94 -29.54
CA SER A 627 -40.34 11.66 -29.26
C SER A 627 -40.77 12.67 -30.32
N LYS A 628 -39.95 12.95 -31.33
CA LYS A 628 -40.36 13.75 -32.50
C LYS A 628 -41.00 12.92 -33.60
N TYR A 629 -40.94 11.60 -33.49
CA TYR A 629 -41.48 10.62 -34.44
C TYR A 629 -42.65 9.79 -33.89
N LEU A 630 -42.82 9.78 -32.56
CA LEU A 630 -43.98 9.19 -31.84
C LEU A 630 -44.88 10.32 -31.38
#